data_AF-A0A0C3AIJ6-F1
#
_entry.id   AF-A0A0C3AIJ6-F1
#
_cell.length_a   1.000
_cell.length_b   1.000
_cell.length_c   1.000
_cell.angle_alpha   90.00
_cell.angle_beta   90.00
_cell.angle_gamma   90.00
#
_symmetry.space_group_name_H-M   'P 1'
#
loop_
_entity.id
_entity.type
_entity.pdbx_description
1 polymer ?
#
loop_
_entity_poly.entity_id
_entity_poly.type
_entity_poly.pdbx_seq_one_letter_code
_entity_poly.pdbx_strand_id
1 'polypeptide(L)'
;ENISYFDSKVSSQQHAEVWEENAKIYIKDMKSSNGNFINSKRLSLDGLESEPYELKSDNIVEFRIDIIGKGNKTIIHHKVAAHIICIFSEQDAHIATCAEHQHQLQ
;
A
#
# COMPACT_ATOMS: atom_id res chain seq x y z
N GLU A 1 0.21 -9.83 -15.91
CA GLU A 1 0.68 -9.68 -14.51
C GLU A 1 1.52 -8.42 -14.42
N ASN A 2 0.95 -7.32 -13.90
CA ASN A 2 1.68 -6.05 -13.71
C ASN A 2 2.02 -5.94 -12.22
N ILE A 3 3.22 -6.37 -11.84
CA ILE A 3 3.73 -6.21 -10.48
C ILE A 3 4.33 -4.81 -10.39
N SER A 4 3.70 -3.92 -9.61
CA SER A 4 4.20 -2.56 -9.38
C SER A 4 5.13 -2.57 -8.16
N TYR A 5 6.40 -2.21 -8.36
CA TYR A 5 7.42 -2.12 -7.31
C TYR A 5 7.57 -0.67 -6.82
N PHE A 6 7.45 -0.44 -5.52
CA PHE A 6 7.80 0.85 -4.91
C PHE A 6 9.30 0.87 -4.56
N ASP A 7 10.09 1.58 -5.37
CA ASP A 7 11.53 1.73 -5.15
C ASP A 7 11.81 2.87 -4.16
N SER A 8 11.59 2.60 -2.87
CA SER A 8 12.18 3.41 -1.81
C SER A 8 13.50 2.75 -1.44
N LYS A 9 14.61 3.50 -1.52
CA LYS A 9 15.98 3.04 -1.31
C LYS A 9 16.25 2.61 0.13
N VAL A 10 15.65 1.51 0.55
CA VAL A 10 15.94 0.69 1.73
C VAL A 10 15.44 -0.71 1.39
N SER A 11 16.30 -1.71 1.54
CA SER A 11 16.08 -3.07 1.08
C SER A 11 14.75 -3.67 1.56
N SER A 12 13.70 -3.55 0.76
CA SER A 12 12.49 -4.31 0.95
C SER A 12 12.26 -5.19 -0.25
N GLN A 13 12.74 -6.43 -0.12
CA GLN A 13 12.21 -7.52 -0.91
C GLN A 13 10.74 -7.70 -0.47
N GLN A 14 9.81 -7.08 -1.21
CA GLN A 14 8.37 -7.35 -1.18
C GLN A 14 7.67 -7.05 0.17
N HIS A 15 7.17 -5.83 0.37
CA HIS A 15 6.32 -5.47 1.52
C HIS A 15 4.91 -6.07 1.46
N ALA A 16 4.34 -6.09 0.27
CA ALA A 16 2.97 -6.51 0.03
C ALA A 16 2.82 -7.06 -1.37
N GLU A 17 1.84 -7.93 -1.52
CA GLU A 17 1.37 -8.42 -2.82
C GLU A 17 -0.04 -7.90 -3.05
N VAL A 18 -0.32 -7.43 -4.26
CA VAL A 18 -1.65 -6.98 -4.69
C VAL A 18 -2.02 -7.73 -5.95
N TRP A 19 -3.20 -8.33 -5.98
CA TRP A 19 -3.70 -9.08 -7.12
C TRP A 19 -5.20 -8.86 -7.30
N GLU A 20 -5.71 -9.29 -8.45
CA GLU A 20 -7.13 -9.31 -8.75
C GLU A 20 -7.60 -10.77 -8.85
N GLU A 21 -8.74 -11.07 -8.24
CA GLU A 21 -9.41 -12.36 -8.34
C GLU A 21 -10.93 -12.14 -8.30
N ASN A 22 -11.67 -12.71 -9.26
CA ASN A 22 -13.14 -12.65 -9.31
C ASN A 22 -13.72 -11.22 -9.29
N ALA A 23 -13.12 -10.29 -10.05
CA ALA A 23 -13.48 -8.87 -10.12
C ALA A 23 -13.32 -8.14 -8.77
N LYS A 24 -12.41 -8.62 -7.92
CA LYS A 24 -12.07 -8.02 -6.63
C LYS A 24 -10.56 -7.89 -6.53
N ILE A 25 -10.11 -6.78 -5.97
CA ILE A 25 -8.69 -6.55 -5.71
C ILE A 25 -8.38 -6.97 -4.28
N TYR A 26 -7.27 -7.66 -4.09
CA TYR A 26 -6.79 -8.13 -2.80
C TYR A 26 -5.39 -7.61 -2.53
N ILE A 27 -5.07 -7.43 -1.25
CA ILE A 27 -3.72 -7.12 -0.78
C ILE A 27 -3.34 -8.07 0.35
N LYS A 28 -2.06 -8.44 0.39
CA LYS A 28 -1.48 -9.27 1.44
C LYS A 28 -0.16 -8.68 1.91
N ASP A 29 0.04 -8.62 3.22
CA ASP A 29 1.34 -8.31 3.81
C ASP A 29 2.30 -9.49 3.66
N MET A 30 3.50 -9.23 3.14
CA MET A 30 4.52 -10.25 2.84
C MET A 30 5.63 -10.25 3.90
N LYS A 31 5.25 -10.45 5.17
CA LYS A 31 6.19 -10.44 6.32
C LYS A 31 6.92 -9.11 6.45
N SER A 32 6.19 -8.01 6.29
CA SER A 32 6.78 -6.68 6.42
C SER A 32 7.27 -6.47 7.86
N SER A 33 8.45 -5.85 8.01
CA SER A 33 9.10 -5.70 9.31
C SER A 33 8.33 -4.79 10.28
N ASN A 34 7.51 -3.87 9.76
CA ASN A 34 6.76 -2.88 10.55
C ASN A 34 5.24 -2.96 10.39
N GLY A 35 4.76 -3.94 9.61
CA GLY A 35 3.36 -4.09 9.27
C GLY A 35 2.87 -3.10 8.22
N ASN A 36 1.93 -3.59 7.40
CA ASN A 36 1.08 -2.76 6.56
C ASN A 36 -0.26 -2.51 7.27
N PHE A 37 -0.87 -1.36 6.98
CA PHE A 37 -2.12 -0.94 7.58
C PHE A 37 -3.13 -0.62 6.48
N ILE A 38 -4.40 -0.95 6.72
CA ILE A 38 -5.52 -0.55 5.89
C ILE A 38 -6.55 0.12 6.78
N ASN A 39 -6.96 1.35 6.43
CA ASN A 39 -7.91 2.15 7.21
C ASN A 39 -7.48 2.26 8.68
N SER A 40 -6.19 2.52 8.92
CA SER A 40 -5.55 2.54 10.25
C SER A 40 -5.53 1.21 11.02
N LYS A 41 -5.98 0.10 10.41
CA LYS A 41 -5.94 -1.24 11.02
C LYS A 41 -4.77 -2.04 10.46
N ARG A 42 -4.00 -2.66 11.36
CA ARG A 42 -2.86 -3.49 11.01
C ARG A 42 -3.29 -4.82 10.36
N LEU A 43 -2.62 -5.24 9.28
CA LEU A 43 -2.92 -6.49 8.55
C LEU A 43 -2.33 -7.75 9.20
N SER A 44 -1.08 -7.70 9.66
CA SER A 44 -0.36 -8.81 10.28
C SER A 44 0.57 -8.31 11.39
N LEU A 45 1.04 -9.21 12.25
CA LEU A 45 2.10 -8.92 13.22
C LEU A 45 3.45 -8.75 12.51
N ASP A 46 4.45 -8.21 13.24
CA ASP A 46 5.76 -7.88 12.66
C ASP A 46 6.44 -9.14 12.11
N GLY A 47 6.86 -9.09 10.84
CA GLY A 47 7.52 -10.21 10.18
C GLY A 47 6.61 -11.41 9.89
N LEU A 48 5.29 -11.27 10.03
CA LEU A 48 4.30 -12.28 9.65
C LEU A 48 3.53 -11.87 8.41
N GLU A 49 3.17 -12.89 7.64
CA GLU A 49 2.30 -12.76 6.48
C GLU A 49 0.85 -12.56 6.93
N SER A 50 0.10 -11.69 6.25
CA SER A 50 -1.33 -11.50 6.54
C SER A 50 -2.21 -12.46 5.75
N GLU A 51 -3.46 -12.59 6.16
CA GLU A 51 -4.49 -13.11 5.24
C GLU A 51 -4.76 -12.08 4.12
N PRO A 52 -5.20 -12.53 2.93
CA PRO A 52 -5.69 -11.65 1.89
C PRO A 52 -6.80 -10.71 2.39
N TYR A 53 -6.64 -9.42 2.11
CA TYR A 53 -7.64 -8.40 2.42
C TYR A 53 -8.24 -7.85 1.13
N GLU A 54 -9.57 -7.86 1.01
CA GLU A 54 -10.29 -7.27 -0.13
C GLU A 54 -10.20 -5.74 -0.09
N LEU A 55 -9.47 -5.16 -1.04
CA LEU A 55 -9.38 -3.71 -1.24
C LEU A 55 -10.62 -3.18 -1.94
N LYS A 56 -11.10 -2.05 -1.43
CA LYS A 56 -12.20 -1.28 -2.02
C LYS A 56 -11.72 0.12 -2.33
N SER A 57 -12.38 0.75 -3.30
CA SER A 57 -12.27 2.20 -3.49
C SER A 57 -12.52 2.90 -2.15
N ASP A 58 -11.77 3.97 -1.90
CA ASP A 58 -11.72 4.75 -0.65
C ASP A 58 -10.92 4.12 0.50
N ASN A 59 -10.37 2.91 0.35
CA ASN A 59 -9.45 2.39 1.34
C ASN A 59 -8.16 3.21 1.37
N ILE A 60 -7.63 3.43 2.58
CA ILE A 60 -6.32 4.05 2.79
C ILE A 60 -5.34 2.96 3.17
N VAL A 61 -4.32 2.73 2.34
CA VAL A 61 -3.25 1.77 2.62
C VAL A 61 -2.04 2.53 3.11
N GLU A 62 -1.44 2.05 4.20
CA GLU A 62 -0.26 2.67 4.81
C GLU A 62 0.87 1.66 4.96
N PHE A 63 2.04 2.03 4.41
CA PHE A 63 3.27 1.26 4.49
C PHE A 63 4.25 1.96 5.43
N ARG A 64 4.77 1.23 6.41
CA ARG A 64 5.82 1.73 7.32
C ARG A 64 7.19 1.25 6.87
N ILE A 65 8.12 2.17 6.72
CA ILE A 65 9.47 1.92 6.20
C ILE A 65 10.49 2.49 7.18
N ASP A 66 11.48 1.67 7.53
CA ASP A 66 12.59 2.11 8.37
C ASP A 66 13.75 2.57 7.50
N ILE A 67 14.14 3.83 7.68
CA ILE A 67 15.37 4.34 7.09
C ILE A 67 16.45 4.27 8.16
N ILE A 68 17.44 3.40 7.94
CA ILE A 68 18.61 3.28 8.80
C ILE A 68 19.74 4.10 8.20
N GLY A 69 20.15 5.16 8.88
CA GLY A 69 21.28 5.99 8.46
C GLY A 69 22.61 5.23 8.56
N LYS A 70 23.47 5.35 7.55
CA LYS A 70 24.86 4.87 7.64
C LYS A 70 25.61 5.72 8.65
N GLY A 71 25.77 5.20 9.87
CA GLY A 71 26.77 5.72 10.82
C GLY A 71 26.31 5.87 12.26
N ASN A 72 25.02 5.97 12.58
CA ASN A 72 24.55 6.05 13.96
C ASN A 72 23.12 5.53 14.08
N LYS A 73 22.82 4.90 15.22
CA LYS A 73 21.68 4.02 15.58
C LYS A 73 20.27 4.64 15.52
N THR A 74 20.02 5.64 14.68
CA THR A 74 18.73 6.30 14.57
C THR A 74 17.90 5.62 13.49
N ILE A 75 16.87 4.88 13.93
CA ILE A 75 15.84 4.34 13.04
C ILE A 75 14.87 5.49 12.77
N ILE A 76 14.80 5.96 11.52
CA ILE A 76 13.81 6.95 11.12
C ILE A 76 12.64 6.21 10.48
N HIS A 77 11.52 6.15 11.18
CA HIS A 77 10.29 5.57 10.68
C HIS A 77 9.61 6.55 9.72
N HIS A 78 9.57 6.21 8.44
CA HIS A 78 8.74 6.90 7.46
C HIS A 78 7.45 6.12 7.23
N LYS A 79 6.39 6.83 6.90
CA LYS A 79 5.10 6.28 6.53
C LYS A 79 4.71 6.81 5.17
N VAL A 80 4.33 5.91 4.27
CA VAL A 80 3.66 6.24 3.01
C VAL A 80 2.20 5.84 3.16
N ALA A 81 1.28 6.75 2.86
CA ALA A 81 -0.15 6.47 2.81
C ALA A 81 -0.67 6.74 1.40
N ALA A 82 -1.51 5.85 0.90
CA ALA A 82 -2.10 5.93 -0.43
C ALA A 82 -3.61 5.70 -0.35
N HIS A 83 -4.37 6.53 -1.06
CA HIS A 83 -5.79 6.30 -1.32
C HIS A 83 -5.94 5.30 -2.47
N ILE A 84 -6.79 4.30 -2.28
CA ILE A 84 -7.05 3.27 -3.26
C ILE A 84 -8.28 3.64 -4.08
N ILE A 85 -8.14 3.56 -5.40
CA ILE A 85 -9.24 3.67 -6.36
C ILE A 85 -9.22 2.40 -7.21
N CYS A 86 -10.26 1.57 -7.08
CA CYS A 86 -10.40 0.36 -7.89
C CYS A 86 -11.15 0.70 -9.17
N ILE A 87 -10.54 0.45 -10.33
CA ILE A 87 -11.11 0.76 -11.64
C ILE A 87 -11.43 -0.56 -12.36
N PHE A 88 -12.71 -0.91 -12.45
CA PHE A 88 -13.18 -2.12 -13.16
C PHE A 88 -14.01 -1.78 -14.41
N SER A 89 -14.50 -0.54 -14.51
CA SER A 89 -15.30 -0.04 -15.64
C SER A 89 -14.83 1.34 -16.10
N GLU A 90 -15.29 1.77 -17.29
CA GLU A 90 -15.05 3.13 -17.79
C GLU A 90 -15.64 4.21 -16.87
N GLN A 91 -16.74 3.91 -16.18
CA GLN A 91 -17.35 4.81 -15.20
C GLN A 91 -16.42 5.03 -14.00
N ASP A 92 -15.77 3.97 -13.51
CA ASP A 92 -14.79 4.07 -12.43
C ASP A 92 -13.56 4.88 -12.85
N ALA A 93 -13.13 4.76 -14.11
CA ALA A 93 -12.01 5.53 -14.66
C ALA A 93 -12.32 7.04 -14.68
N HIS A 94 -13.56 7.41 -15.03
CA HIS A 94 -14.01 8.80 -14.95
C HIS A 94 -14.03 9.32 -13.51
N ILE A 95 -14.48 8.50 -12.54
CA ILE A 95 -14.47 8.85 -11.11
C ILE A 95 -13.03 9.07 -10.62
N ALA A 96 -12.09 8.19 -11.00
CA ALA A 96 -10.67 8.31 -10.64
C ALA A 96 -10.06 9.63 -11.15
N THR A 97 -10.30 9.94 -12.43
CA THR A 97 -9.79 11.16 -13.07
C THR A 97 -10.36 12.43 -12.39
N CYS A 98 -11.64 12.40 -12.01
CA CYS A 98 -12.27 13.49 -11.27
C CYS A 98 -11.68 13.66 -9.87
N ALA A 99 -11.41 12.56 -9.15
CA ALA A 99 -10.81 12.60 -7.82
C ALA A 99 -9.38 13.17 -7.84
N GLU A 100 -8.58 12.80 -8.84
CA GLU A 100 -7.22 13.33 -9.05
C GLU A 100 -7.23 14.85 -9.29
N HIS A 101 -8.17 15.35 -10.10
CA HIS A 101 -8.27 16.77 -10.43
C HIS A 101 -8.67 17.63 -9.22
N GLN A 102 -9.48 17.10 -8.29
CA GLN A 102 -9.84 17.80 -7.06
C GLN A 102 -8.68 17.85 -6.06
N HIS A 103 -7.83 16.83 -6.01
CA HIS A 103 -6.71 16.77 -5.07
C HIS A 103 -5.53 17.68 -5.48
N GLN A 104 -5.40 18.03 -6.76
CA GLN A 104 -4.37 18.98 -7.25
C GLN A 104 -4.70 20.46 -6.96
N LEU A 105 -5.92 20.76 -6.47
CA LEU A 105 -6.38 22.13 -6.21
C LEU A 105 -6.32 22.52 -4.72
N GLN A 106 -5.71 21.70 -3.86
CA GLN A 106 -5.40 22.00 -2.46
C GLN A 106 -3.90 22.09 -2.23
#